data_AF-A0A645DXN4-F1
#
_entry.id   AF-A0A645DXN4-F1
#
_cell.length_a   1.000
_cell.length_b   1.000
_cell.length_c   1.000
_cell.angle_alpha   90.00
_cell.angle_beta   90.00
_cell.angle_gamma   90.00
#
_symmetry.space_group_name_H-M   'P 1'
#
loop_
_entity.id
_entity.type
_entity.pdbx_description
1 polymer ?
#
loop_
_entity_poly.entity_id
_entity_poly.type
_entity_poly.pdbx_seq_one_letter_code
_entity_poly.pdbx_strand_id
1 'polypeptide(L)'
;MQQGNFISEKHYNERLKVCVLGAGVAATFFKGEDPIGKLVKIDDQWLEVVGVLASKSLFTETVGELAARDLNTDVYVPLSLFLNRFTRENILSSEIQQITVQINNSDRLIEASRIIDEILKRHHFNNNDYSIVIPYELLKQEEKERQIYNILLGAIAAISLLVGGIGIMNIMLATVMERTREIGIRRSVGARKIDIMSQFVTESVAISITGGVIGVLIGIILSLSVTLFTDITTFIRPYSVFIAFSFSVIVGVSFGYLPAKNAANLKPVDSIRYE
;
A
#
# COMPACT_ATOMS: atom_id res chain seq x y z
N MET A 1 -20.29 -13.14 -4.33
CA MET A 1 -21.42 -14.08 -4.35
C MET A 1 -20.85 -15.49 -4.29
N GLN A 2 -21.50 -16.42 -3.58
CA GLN A 2 -21.15 -17.83 -3.61
C GLN A 2 -21.95 -18.59 -4.68
N GLN A 3 -23.26 -18.32 -4.73
CA GLN A 3 -24.20 -18.95 -5.66
C GLN A 3 -25.29 -17.94 -6.07
N GLY A 4 -25.84 -18.09 -7.28
CA GLY A 4 -26.92 -17.26 -7.81
C GLY A 4 -26.53 -15.80 -8.06
N ASN A 5 -27.54 -14.93 -8.13
CA ASN A 5 -27.39 -13.50 -8.44
C ASN A 5 -27.76 -12.62 -7.23
N PHE A 6 -27.14 -11.45 -7.12
CA PHE A 6 -27.57 -10.46 -6.13
C PHE A 6 -28.87 -9.77 -6.58
N ILE A 7 -29.44 -8.93 -5.71
CA ILE A 7 -30.65 -8.15 -6.03
C ILE A 7 -30.36 -7.23 -7.22
N SER A 8 -31.16 -7.36 -8.28
CA SER A 8 -31.08 -6.54 -9.48
C SER A 8 -32.05 -5.36 -9.45
N GLU A 9 -31.87 -4.38 -10.34
CA GLU A 9 -32.83 -3.29 -10.52
C GLU A 9 -34.23 -3.78 -10.87
N LYS A 10 -34.34 -4.88 -11.63
CA LYS A 10 -35.62 -5.50 -11.94
C LYS A 10 -36.35 -5.96 -10.68
N HIS A 11 -35.63 -6.63 -9.77
CA HIS A 11 -36.19 -7.08 -8.49
C HIS A 11 -36.73 -5.90 -7.68
N TYR A 12 -36.03 -4.76 -7.70
CA TYR A 12 -36.45 -3.53 -7.05
C TYR A 12 -37.68 -2.89 -7.72
N ASN A 13 -37.65 -2.68 -9.03
CA ASN A 13 -38.72 -1.97 -9.75
C ASN A 13 -40.06 -2.75 -9.73
N GLU A 14 -39.99 -4.07 -9.89
CA GLU A 14 -41.17 -4.95 -9.91
C GLU A 14 -41.61 -5.40 -8.51
N ARG A 15 -40.87 -5.04 -7.45
CA ARG A 15 -41.14 -5.45 -6.06
C ARG A 15 -41.27 -6.97 -5.91
N LEU A 16 -40.38 -7.70 -6.57
CA LEU A 16 -40.42 -9.16 -6.57
C LEU A 16 -40.16 -9.72 -5.17
N LYS A 17 -40.86 -10.80 -4.82
CA LYS A 17 -40.73 -11.51 -3.55
C LYS A 17 -39.49 -12.41 -3.53
N VAL A 18 -38.33 -11.80 -3.57
CA VAL A 18 -37.03 -12.50 -3.62
C VAL A 18 -36.14 -12.10 -2.46
N CYS A 19 -35.26 -13.01 -2.04
CA CYS A 19 -34.24 -12.74 -1.03
C CYS A 19 -32.87 -13.31 -1.43
N VAL A 20 -31.82 -12.72 -0.86
CA VAL A 20 -30.45 -13.23 -0.91
C VAL A 20 -30.02 -13.55 0.52
N LEU A 21 -29.51 -14.75 0.73
CA LEU A 21 -29.13 -15.23 2.06
C LEU A 21 -27.65 -14.99 2.33
N GLY A 22 -27.32 -14.63 3.57
CA GLY A 22 -25.98 -14.78 4.10
C GLY A 22 -25.54 -16.24 4.15
N ALA A 23 -24.23 -16.50 4.07
CA ALA A 23 -23.68 -17.85 4.02
C ALA A 23 -24.06 -18.71 5.24
N GLY A 24 -24.12 -18.09 6.43
CA GLY A 24 -24.52 -18.74 7.68
C GLY A 24 -25.99 -19.15 7.67
N VAL A 25 -26.88 -18.24 7.25
CA VAL A 25 -28.33 -18.54 7.11
C VAL A 25 -28.54 -19.70 6.13
N ALA A 26 -27.90 -19.65 4.96
CA ALA A 26 -28.02 -20.72 3.97
C ALA A 26 -27.54 -22.06 4.53
N ALA A 27 -26.41 -22.09 5.23
CA ALA A 27 -25.88 -23.30 5.85
C ALA A 27 -26.80 -23.87 6.93
N THR A 28 -27.39 -23.02 7.78
CA THR A 28 -28.31 -23.43 8.86
C THR A 28 -29.62 -23.98 8.33
N PHE A 29 -30.25 -23.29 7.36
CA PHE A 29 -31.58 -23.64 6.87
C PHE A 29 -31.58 -24.79 5.86
N PHE A 30 -30.56 -24.89 5.01
CA PHE A 30 -30.55 -25.84 3.90
C PHE A 30 -29.55 -27.00 4.09
N LYS A 31 -28.71 -26.98 5.14
CA LYS A 31 -27.82 -28.10 5.56
C LYS A 31 -27.06 -28.80 4.42
N GLY A 32 -26.65 -28.05 3.39
CA GLY A 32 -25.92 -28.57 2.23
C GLY A 32 -26.77 -28.86 0.99
N GLU A 33 -28.10 -28.73 1.06
CA GLU A 33 -28.95 -28.70 -0.13
C GLU A 33 -28.83 -27.35 -0.85
N ASP A 34 -29.09 -27.35 -2.17
CA ASP A 34 -29.14 -26.11 -2.95
C ASP A 34 -30.31 -25.23 -2.46
N PRO A 35 -30.03 -24.01 -1.97
CA PRO A 35 -31.08 -23.09 -1.52
C PRO A 35 -31.73 -22.32 -2.67
N ILE A 36 -31.12 -22.26 -3.85
CA ILE A 36 -31.60 -21.44 -4.97
C ILE A 36 -32.98 -21.94 -5.45
N GLY A 37 -33.91 -21.01 -5.66
CA GLY A 37 -35.30 -21.29 -6.09
C GLY A 37 -36.21 -21.83 -4.98
N LYS A 38 -35.70 -22.09 -3.78
CA LYS A 38 -36.53 -22.48 -2.63
C LYS A 38 -37.14 -21.26 -1.96
N LEU A 39 -38.23 -21.49 -1.23
CA LEU A 39 -38.94 -20.46 -0.49
C LEU A 39 -38.49 -20.40 0.96
N VAL A 40 -38.25 -19.19 1.46
CA VAL A 40 -38.01 -18.87 2.87
C VAL A 40 -39.10 -17.95 3.35
N LYS A 41 -39.63 -18.21 4.55
CA LYS A 41 -40.63 -17.34 5.17
C LYS A 41 -39.94 -16.30 6.05
N ILE A 42 -40.23 -15.03 5.83
CA ILE A 42 -39.86 -13.91 6.70
C ILE A 42 -41.16 -13.26 7.16
N ASP A 43 -41.41 -13.26 8.47
CA ASP A 43 -42.70 -12.92 9.07
C ASP A 43 -43.87 -13.66 8.42
N ASP A 44 -44.72 -12.95 7.68
CA ASP A 44 -45.85 -13.52 6.94
C ASP A 44 -45.65 -13.54 5.41
N GLN A 45 -44.44 -13.28 4.94
CA GLN A 45 -44.10 -13.26 3.51
C GLN A 45 -43.21 -14.44 3.12
N TRP A 46 -43.64 -15.18 2.10
CA TRP A 46 -42.80 -16.17 1.42
C TRP A 46 -41.96 -15.50 0.34
N LEU A 47 -40.65 -15.71 0.38
CA LEU A 47 -39.67 -15.13 -0.54
C LEU A 47 -38.84 -16.23 -1.19
N GLU A 48 -38.60 -16.12 -2.49
CA GLU A 48 -37.74 -17.03 -3.24
C GLU A 48 -36.26 -16.66 -3.09
N VAL A 49 -35.42 -17.64 -2.80
CA VAL A 49 -33.98 -17.44 -2.69
C VAL A 49 -33.35 -17.37 -4.08
N VAL A 50 -32.81 -16.20 -4.44
CA VAL A 50 -32.19 -15.97 -5.76
C VAL A 50 -30.65 -15.97 -5.71
N GLY A 51 -30.08 -15.94 -4.51
CA GLY A 51 -28.64 -15.92 -4.33
C GLY A 51 -28.20 -16.20 -2.90
N VAL A 52 -26.94 -16.58 -2.77
CA VAL A 52 -26.24 -16.76 -1.49
C VAL A 52 -24.93 -15.99 -1.51
N LEU A 53 -24.70 -15.19 -0.47
CA LEU A 53 -23.46 -14.46 -0.30
C LEU A 53 -22.30 -15.41 0.01
N ALA A 54 -21.09 -15.03 -0.42
CA ALA A 54 -19.88 -15.72 0.02
C ALA A 54 -19.65 -15.46 1.50
N SER A 55 -19.23 -16.49 2.23
CA SER A 55 -18.86 -16.35 3.64
C SER A 55 -17.78 -15.28 3.78
N LYS A 56 -18.03 -14.31 4.65
CA LYS A 56 -17.07 -13.27 5.01
C LYS A 56 -16.59 -13.52 6.43
N SER A 57 -15.28 -13.40 6.66
CA SER A 57 -14.74 -13.43 8.00
C SER A 57 -15.35 -12.29 8.82
N LEU A 58 -15.76 -12.59 10.06
CA LEU A 58 -16.16 -11.59 11.03
C LEU A 58 -14.98 -10.64 11.24
N PHE A 59 -15.13 -9.37 10.87
CA PHE A 59 -14.19 -8.34 11.31
C PHE A 59 -14.55 -7.98 12.75
N THR A 60 -13.94 -8.68 13.69
CA THR A 60 -14.08 -8.46 15.14
C THR A 60 -13.30 -7.24 15.66
N GLU A 61 -12.56 -6.53 14.79
CA GLU A 61 -11.66 -5.43 15.20
C GLU A 61 -12.30 -4.03 15.13
N THR A 62 -13.56 -3.89 14.69
CA THR A 62 -14.28 -2.60 14.74
C THR A 62 -14.91 -2.38 16.12
N VAL A 63 -14.37 -1.41 16.87
CA VAL A 63 -14.93 -0.93 18.14
C VAL A 63 -15.95 0.18 17.85
N GLY A 64 -17.18 0.08 18.37
CA GLY A 64 -18.22 1.14 18.27
C GLY A 64 -19.59 0.65 17.79
N GLU A 65 -20.51 1.55 17.40
CA GLU A 65 -21.86 1.22 16.88
C GLU A 65 -21.85 0.42 15.56
N LEU A 66 -20.68 0.28 14.91
CA LEU A 66 -20.44 -0.66 13.81
C LEU A 66 -20.06 -2.08 14.28
N ALA A 67 -20.02 -2.34 15.59
CA ALA A 67 -19.58 -3.60 16.16
C ALA A 67 -20.28 -4.80 15.49
N ALA A 68 -19.46 -5.61 14.82
CA ALA A 68 -19.70 -7.01 14.46
C ALA A 68 -21.11 -7.32 13.93
N ARG A 69 -21.59 -6.56 12.93
CA ARG A 69 -22.71 -7.06 12.11
C ARG A 69 -22.23 -8.28 11.34
N ASP A 70 -22.72 -9.45 11.73
CA ASP A 70 -22.41 -10.69 11.03
C ASP A 70 -23.19 -10.78 9.72
N LEU A 71 -22.55 -10.33 8.64
CA LEU A 71 -23.08 -10.39 7.27
C LEU A 71 -23.45 -11.82 6.84
N ASN A 72 -22.92 -12.85 7.50
CA ASN A 72 -23.27 -14.24 7.21
C ASN A 72 -24.65 -14.63 7.76
N THR A 73 -25.16 -13.88 8.74
CA THR A 73 -26.49 -14.09 9.35
C THR A 73 -27.56 -13.16 8.78
N ASP A 74 -27.19 -12.21 7.93
CA ASP A 74 -28.12 -11.29 7.29
C ASP A 74 -28.94 -11.94 6.17
N VAL A 75 -30.16 -11.44 5.98
CA VAL A 75 -31.00 -11.72 4.82
C VAL A 75 -31.30 -10.41 4.09
N TYR A 76 -31.05 -10.39 2.79
CA TYR A 76 -31.20 -9.21 1.95
C TYR A 76 -32.46 -9.34 1.11
N VAL A 77 -33.28 -8.29 1.09
CA VAL A 77 -34.51 -8.18 0.30
C VAL A 77 -34.53 -6.85 -0.45
N PRO A 78 -35.22 -6.73 -1.60
CA PRO A 78 -35.36 -5.44 -2.27
C PRO A 78 -36.02 -4.42 -1.34
N LEU A 79 -35.42 -3.24 -1.19
CA LEU A 79 -35.94 -2.19 -0.31
C LEU A 79 -37.38 -1.79 -0.69
N SER A 80 -37.71 -1.76 -1.99
CA SER A 80 -39.07 -1.49 -2.48
C SER A 80 -40.11 -2.53 -2.06
N LEU A 81 -39.71 -3.81 -1.93
CA LEU A 81 -40.54 -4.88 -1.38
C LEU A 81 -40.71 -4.66 0.12
N PHE A 82 -39.61 -4.39 0.82
CA PHE A 82 -39.60 -4.21 2.27
C PHE A 82 -40.57 -3.10 2.70
N LEU A 83 -40.44 -1.91 2.10
CA LEU A 83 -41.28 -0.74 2.40
C LEU A 83 -42.77 -0.94 2.09
N ASN A 84 -43.11 -1.87 1.19
CA ASN A 84 -44.50 -2.12 0.80
C ASN A 84 -45.17 -3.22 1.63
N ARG A 85 -44.42 -4.26 2.02
CA ARG A 85 -44.97 -5.50 2.57
C ARG A 85 -44.70 -5.72 4.05
N PHE A 86 -43.71 -5.04 4.61
CA PHE A 86 -43.37 -5.17 6.02
C PHE A 86 -43.88 -3.94 6.77
N THR A 87 -44.66 -4.19 7.82
CA THR A 87 -45.20 -3.13 8.66
C THR A 87 -44.10 -2.62 9.57
N ARG A 88 -43.96 -1.30 9.67
CA ARG A 88 -43.05 -0.67 10.64
C ARG A 88 -43.56 -0.91 12.05
N GLU A 89 -42.69 -1.36 12.95
CA GLU A 89 -43.01 -1.46 14.37
C GLU A 89 -43.31 -0.08 14.99
N ASN A 90 -42.62 0.96 14.52
CA ASN A 90 -42.83 2.34 14.94
C ASN A 90 -43.10 3.24 13.73
N ILE A 91 -44.26 3.89 13.70
CA ILE A 91 -44.66 4.79 12.61
C ILE A 91 -43.80 6.08 12.62
N LEU A 92 -43.26 6.46 13.79
CA LEU A 92 -42.40 7.62 13.96
C LEU A 92 -40.94 7.35 13.61
N SER A 93 -40.53 6.08 13.44
CA SER A 93 -39.16 5.77 13.03
C SER A 93 -38.97 6.02 11.53
N SER A 94 -37.77 6.48 11.16
CA SER A 94 -37.36 6.63 9.76
C SER A 94 -37.58 5.32 8.98
N GLU A 95 -38.03 5.45 7.74
CA GLU A 95 -38.16 4.33 6.79
C GLU A 95 -36.80 3.75 6.42
N ILE A 96 -35.75 4.58 6.49
CA ILE A 96 -34.38 4.20 6.18
C ILE A 96 -33.57 4.33 7.48
N GLN A 97 -33.07 3.20 7.97
CA GLN A 97 -32.26 3.15 9.19
C GLN A 97 -30.77 3.41 8.90
N GLN A 98 -30.30 3.00 7.73
CA GLN A 98 -28.88 3.10 7.37
C GLN A 98 -28.72 3.30 5.86
N ILE A 99 -27.82 4.21 5.50
CA ILE A 99 -27.32 4.37 4.13
C ILE A 99 -25.83 4.06 4.15
N THR A 100 -25.41 3.05 3.38
CA THR A 100 -23.99 2.72 3.22
C THR A 100 -23.47 3.37 1.96
N VAL A 101 -22.45 4.21 2.10
CA VAL A 101 -21.78 4.87 0.97
C VAL A 101 -20.40 4.24 0.79
N GLN A 102 -20.15 3.70 -0.40
CA GLN A 102 -18.84 3.15 -0.76
C GLN A 102 -18.00 4.21 -1.46
N ILE A 103 -16.73 4.34 -1.03
CA ILE A 103 -15.77 5.26 -1.61
C ILE A 103 -14.60 4.46 -2.17
N ASN A 104 -14.21 4.75 -3.41
CA ASN A 104 -13.15 3.99 -4.10
C ASN A 104 -11.75 4.22 -3.53
N ASN A 105 -11.52 5.32 -2.83
CA ASN A 105 -10.22 5.66 -2.25
C ASN A 105 -10.35 5.96 -0.76
N SER A 106 -9.67 5.16 0.07
CA SER A 106 -9.58 5.30 1.52
C SER A 106 -8.99 6.63 1.98
N ASP A 107 -8.05 7.20 1.22
CA ASP A 107 -7.35 8.45 1.57
C ASP A 107 -8.30 9.65 1.59
N ARG A 108 -9.42 9.56 0.85
CA ARG A 108 -10.43 10.62 0.76
C ARG A 108 -11.65 10.36 1.64
N LEU A 109 -11.65 9.30 2.46
CA LEU A 109 -12.82 8.93 3.24
C LEU A 109 -13.23 10.04 4.24
N ILE A 110 -12.25 10.67 4.90
CA ILE A 110 -12.48 11.76 5.85
C ILE A 110 -13.02 13.01 5.11
N GLU A 111 -12.39 13.37 3.99
CA GLU A 111 -12.82 14.51 3.18
C GLU A 111 -14.24 14.31 2.64
N ALA A 112 -14.52 13.13 2.10
CA ALA A 112 -15.82 12.77 1.57
C ALA A 112 -16.89 12.70 2.67
N SER A 113 -16.56 12.17 3.85
CA SER A 113 -17.46 12.18 5.01
C SER A 113 -17.85 13.60 5.40
N ARG A 114 -16.90 14.55 5.39
CA ARG A 114 -17.19 15.97 5.63
C ARG A 114 -18.14 16.55 4.58
N ILE A 115 -17.95 16.20 3.31
CA ILE A 115 -18.83 16.65 2.23
C ILE A 115 -20.24 16.06 2.41
N ILE A 116 -20.35 14.77 2.75
CA ILE A 116 -21.62 14.10 3.02
C ILE A 116 -22.33 14.77 4.21
N ASP A 117 -21.60 15.08 5.28
CA ASP A 117 -22.14 15.79 6.44
C ASP A 117 -22.72 17.16 6.05
N GLU A 118 -21.99 17.97 5.26
CA GLU A 118 -22.48 19.27 4.80
C GLU A 118 -23.73 19.18 3.91
N ILE A 119 -23.82 18.14 3.07
CA ILE A 119 -25.00 17.88 2.25
C ILE A 119 -26.18 17.50 3.15
N LEU A 120 -26.00 16.55 4.07
CA LEU A 120 -27.05 16.10 4.98
C LEU A 120 -27.52 17.21 5.90
N LYS A 121 -26.62 18.00 6.50
CA LYS A 121 -26.99 19.20 7.29
C LYS A 121 -27.94 20.11 6.55
N ARG A 122 -27.69 20.36 5.26
CA ARG A 122 -28.55 21.22 4.43
C ARG A 122 -29.91 20.58 4.15
N HIS A 123 -29.94 19.29 3.84
CA HIS A 123 -31.18 18.56 3.55
C HIS A 123 -32.05 18.32 4.79
N HIS A 124 -31.43 18.22 5.97
CA HIS A 124 -32.08 18.02 7.25
C HIS A 124 -32.33 19.33 8.01
N PHE A 125 -32.24 20.49 7.33
CA PHE A 125 -32.48 21.81 7.92
C PHE A 125 -31.69 22.08 9.22
N ASN A 126 -30.45 21.59 9.28
CA ASN A 126 -29.55 21.67 10.43
C ASN A 126 -30.10 21.00 11.71
N ASN A 127 -30.94 19.97 11.55
CA ASN A 127 -31.42 19.13 12.63
C ASN A 127 -30.43 18.00 12.94
N ASN A 128 -30.44 17.51 14.19
CA ASN A 128 -29.56 16.42 14.65
C ASN A 128 -30.32 15.08 14.65
N ASP A 129 -30.59 14.53 13.48
CA ASP A 129 -31.40 13.30 13.28
C ASP A 129 -30.66 12.16 12.55
N TYR A 130 -29.37 12.33 12.26
CA TYR A 130 -28.52 11.30 11.65
C TYR A 130 -27.14 11.23 12.33
N SER A 131 -26.44 10.11 12.15
CA SER A 131 -25.06 9.91 12.55
C SER A 131 -24.27 9.35 11.38
N ILE A 132 -23.06 9.88 11.15
CA ILE A 132 -22.14 9.36 10.15
C ILE A 132 -21.08 8.56 10.88
N VAL A 133 -21.03 7.27 10.61
CA VAL A 133 -20.03 6.39 11.19
C VAL A 133 -19.03 5.96 10.13
N ILE A 134 -17.76 6.19 10.43
CA ILE A 134 -16.62 5.90 9.57
C ILE A 134 -15.84 4.76 10.23
N PRO A 135 -15.39 3.74 9.48
CA PRO A 135 -14.50 2.69 10.01
C PRO A 135 -13.08 3.24 10.21
N TYR A 136 -12.91 4.15 11.18
CA TYR A 136 -11.67 4.89 11.39
C TYR A 136 -10.54 3.99 11.91
N GLU A 137 -10.86 2.95 12.67
CA GLU A 137 -9.91 1.96 13.17
C GLU A 137 -9.25 1.19 12.02
N LEU A 138 -10.05 0.74 11.04
CA LEU A 138 -9.55 0.04 9.86
C LEU A 138 -8.63 0.95 9.02
N LEU A 139 -8.99 2.22 8.85
CA LEU A 139 -8.12 3.19 8.18
C LEU A 139 -6.79 3.39 8.91
N LYS A 140 -6.85 3.55 10.24
CA LYS A 140 -5.64 3.71 11.07
C LYS A 140 -4.75 2.48 11.04
N GLN A 141 -5.33 1.29 10.99
CA GLN A 141 -4.60 0.03 10.90
C GLN A 141 -3.86 -0.06 9.57
N GLU A 142 -4.53 0.18 8.45
CA GLU A 142 -3.92 0.25 7.11
C GLU A 142 -2.78 1.28 7.05
N GLU A 143 -2.99 2.49 7.60
CA GLU A 143 -1.98 3.54 7.63
C GLU A 143 -0.77 3.14 8.48
N LYS A 144 -1.00 2.54 9.65
CA LYS A 144 0.06 2.04 10.55
C LYS A 144 0.86 0.91 9.90
N GLU A 145 0.20 -0.05 9.26
CA GLU A 145 0.86 -1.13 8.53
C GLU A 145 1.72 -0.58 7.40
N ARG A 146 1.16 0.32 6.57
CA ARG A 146 1.94 1.01 5.52
C ARG A 146 3.15 1.75 6.08
N GLN A 147 2.99 2.44 7.22
CA GLN A 147 4.10 3.15 7.85
C GLN A 147 5.19 2.18 8.33
N ILE A 148 4.80 1.06 8.96
CA ILE A 148 5.73 0.02 9.40
C ILE A 148 6.50 -0.55 8.20
N TYR A 149 5.81 -0.89 7.10
CA TYR A 149 6.45 -1.40 5.89
C TYR A 149 7.39 -0.38 5.26
N ASN A 150 7.00 0.90 5.20
CA ASN A 150 7.87 1.97 4.68
C ASN A 150 9.14 2.15 5.52
N ILE A 151 9.02 2.12 6.85
CA ILE A 151 10.18 2.18 7.76
C ILE A 151 11.07 0.96 7.57
N LEU A 152 10.49 -0.24 7.50
CA LEU A 152 11.21 -1.49 7.31
C LEU A 152 12.00 -1.48 5.98
N LEU A 153 11.34 -1.16 4.86
CA LEU A 153 11.97 -1.08 3.55
C LEU A 153 13.03 0.02 3.50
N GLY A 154 12.75 1.18 4.11
CA GLY A 154 13.72 2.26 4.24
C GLY A 154 14.97 1.85 5.03
N ALA A 155 14.79 1.11 6.14
CA ALA A 155 15.90 0.60 6.94
C ALA A 155 16.73 -0.44 6.18
N ILE A 156 16.09 -1.38 5.49
CA ILE A 156 16.77 -2.38 4.65
C ILE A 156 17.56 -1.68 3.53
N ALA A 157 16.97 -0.69 2.88
CA ALA A 157 17.64 0.10 1.86
C ALA A 157 18.85 0.86 2.42
N ALA A 158 18.70 1.50 3.58
CA ALA A 158 19.79 2.23 4.24
C ALA A 158 20.95 1.30 4.64
N ILE A 159 20.66 0.13 5.22
CA ILE A 159 21.68 -0.87 5.58
C ILE A 159 22.39 -1.39 4.31
N SER A 160 21.61 -1.75 3.28
CA SER A 160 22.17 -2.24 2.00
C SER A 160 23.09 -1.21 1.36
N LEU A 161 22.72 0.07 1.43
CA LEU A 161 23.52 1.16 0.92
C LEU A 161 24.80 1.39 1.74
N LEU A 162 24.72 1.27 3.07
CA LEU A 162 25.89 1.36 3.96
C LEU A 162 26.88 0.22 3.65
N VAL A 163 26.39 -1.01 3.55
CA VAL A 163 27.23 -2.17 3.19
C VAL A 163 27.84 -2.00 1.79
N GLY A 164 27.05 -1.53 0.81
CA GLY A 164 27.56 -1.20 -0.52
C GLY A 164 28.61 -0.10 -0.50
N GLY A 165 28.40 0.95 0.30
CA GLY A 165 29.35 2.04 0.49
C GLY A 165 30.67 1.59 1.12
N ILE A 166 30.62 0.73 2.15
CA ILE A 166 31.80 0.09 2.72
C ILE A 166 32.52 -0.75 1.65
N GLY A 167 31.78 -1.46 0.79
CA GLY A 167 32.34 -2.20 -0.34
C GLY A 167 33.14 -1.30 -1.29
N ILE A 168 32.58 -0.16 -1.70
CA ILE A 168 33.27 0.84 -2.53
C ILE A 168 34.53 1.33 -1.82
N MET A 169 34.42 1.68 -0.53
CA MET A 169 35.55 2.16 0.26
C MET A 169 36.69 1.13 0.31
N ASN A 170 36.38 -0.16 0.53
CA ASN A 170 37.37 -1.22 0.62
C ASN A 170 38.07 -1.47 -0.71
N ILE A 171 37.30 -1.50 -1.81
CA ILE A 171 37.88 -1.63 -3.15
C ILE A 171 38.81 -0.44 -3.43
N MET A 172 38.37 0.78 -3.12
CA MET A 172 39.19 1.98 -3.32
C MET A 172 40.45 1.99 -2.45
N LEU A 173 40.37 1.54 -1.18
CA LEU A 173 41.56 1.39 -0.33
C LEU A 173 42.55 0.38 -0.91
N ALA A 174 42.06 -0.77 -1.40
CA ALA A 174 42.89 -1.78 -2.06
C ALA A 174 43.58 -1.21 -3.32
N THR A 175 42.83 -0.50 -4.18
CA THR A 175 43.38 0.13 -5.38
C THR A 175 44.45 1.19 -5.05
N VAL A 176 44.25 1.97 -3.98
CA VAL A 176 45.26 2.93 -3.50
C VAL A 176 46.52 2.20 -3.04
N MET A 177 46.38 1.09 -2.30
CA MET A 177 47.52 0.29 -1.84
C MET A 177 48.31 -0.30 -3.02
N GLU A 178 47.62 -0.91 -4.00
CA GLU A 178 48.26 -1.46 -5.21
C GLU A 178 48.99 -0.38 -6.04
N ARG A 179 48.42 0.84 -6.11
CA ARG A 179 49.00 1.96 -6.88
C ARG A 179 49.87 2.91 -6.05
N THR A 180 50.25 2.54 -4.82
CA THR A 180 51.01 3.40 -3.89
C THR A 180 52.28 3.97 -4.53
N ARG A 181 53.06 3.13 -5.21
CA ARG A 181 54.32 3.51 -5.86
C ARG A 181 54.11 4.53 -6.99
N GLU A 182 53.06 4.34 -7.79
CA GLU A 182 52.71 5.24 -8.89
C GLU A 182 52.30 6.63 -8.36
N ILE A 183 51.48 6.66 -7.29
CA ILE A 183 51.08 7.90 -6.61
C ILE A 183 52.31 8.63 -6.07
N GLY A 184 53.25 7.89 -5.46
CA GLY A 184 54.52 8.42 -4.95
C GLY A 184 55.37 9.10 -6.02
N ILE A 185 55.50 8.47 -7.18
CA ILE A 185 56.24 9.03 -8.33
C ILE A 185 55.56 10.32 -8.82
N ARG A 186 54.23 10.31 -9.01
CA ARG A 186 53.48 11.51 -9.44
C ARG A 186 53.64 12.68 -8.46
N ARG A 187 53.58 12.40 -7.16
CA ARG A 187 53.75 13.41 -6.10
C ARG A 187 55.18 13.95 -6.03
N SER A 188 56.21 13.12 -6.29
CA SER A 188 57.61 13.56 -6.38
C SER A 188 57.88 14.46 -7.58
N VAL A 189 57.19 14.22 -8.71
CA VAL A 189 57.33 15.02 -9.95
C VAL A 189 56.52 16.33 -9.88
N GLY A 190 55.72 16.53 -8.82
CA GLY A 190 55.06 17.81 -8.52
C GLY A 190 53.53 17.81 -8.54
N ALA A 191 52.87 16.65 -8.68
CA ALA A 191 51.42 16.58 -8.60
C ALA A 191 50.90 17.08 -7.24
N ARG A 192 49.86 17.91 -7.25
CA ARG A 192 49.23 18.43 -6.02
C ARG A 192 48.38 17.34 -5.37
N LYS A 193 48.12 17.48 -4.06
CA LYS A 193 47.22 16.59 -3.33
C LYS A 193 45.82 16.55 -3.95
N ILE A 194 45.36 17.69 -4.46
CA ILE A 194 44.06 17.83 -5.11
C ILE A 194 43.97 17.04 -6.42
N ASP A 195 45.06 16.91 -7.16
CA ASP A 195 45.10 16.17 -8.42
C ASP A 195 44.86 14.68 -8.15
N ILE A 196 45.60 14.12 -7.18
CA ILE A 196 45.42 12.72 -6.73
C ILE A 196 44.03 12.49 -6.14
N MET A 197 43.56 13.41 -5.29
CA MET A 197 42.23 13.31 -4.68
C MET A 197 41.12 13.34 -5.74
N SER A 198 41.20 14.25 -6.71
CA SER A 198 40.21 14.39 -7.77
C SER A 198 40.14 13.15 -8.67
N GLN A 199 41.28 12.50 -8.93
CA GLN A 199 41.34 11.26 -9.70
C GLN A 199 40.53 10.14 -9.02
N PHE A 200 40.83 9.86 -7.75
CA PHE A 200 40.17 8.78 -7.01
C PHE A 200 38.70 9.08 -6.70
N VAL A 201 38.35 10.34 -6.44
CA VAL A 201 36.94 10.73 -6.27
C VAL A 201 36.18 10.56 -7.59
N THR A 202 36.77 10.92 -8.73
CA THR A 202 36.14 10.73 -10.05
C THR A 202 35.97 9.25 -10.38
N GLU A 203 36.94 8.40 -10.03
CA GLU A 203 36.83 6.94 -10.17
C GLU A 203 35.68 6.37 -9.33
N SER A 204 35.55 6.83 -8.07
CA SER A 204 34.42 6.46 -7.20
C SER A 204 33.08 6.93 -7.75
N VAL A 205 33.00 8.16 -8.25
CA VAL A 205 31.80 8.72 -8.89
C VAL A 205 31.43 7.91 -10.14
N ALA A 206 32.40 7.53 -10.97
CA ALA A 206 32.14 6.71 -12.16
C ALA A 206 31.57 5.33 -11.79
N ILE A 207 32.12 4.68 -10.77
CA ILE A 207 31.59 3.41 -10.24
C ILE A 207 30.16 3.58 -9.71
N SER A 208 29.87 4.68 -9.00
CA SER A 208 28.53 4.91 -8.46
C SER A 208 27.50 5.34 -9.50
N ILE A 209 27.90 6.10 -10.53
CA ILE A 209 27.02 6.43 -11.65
C ILE A 209 26.68 5.15 -12.42
N THR A 210 27.67 4.35 -12.78
CA THR A 210 27.44 3.09 -13.52
C THR A 210 26.60 2.11 -12.71
N GLY A 211 26.95 1.88 -11.44
CA GLY A 211 26.15 1.07 -10.53
C GLY A 211 24.74 1.62 -10.31
N GLY A 212 24.58 2.94 -10.21
CA GLY A 212 23.30 3.61 -10.06
C GLY A 212 22.40 3.45 -11.29
N VAL A 213 22.94 3.62 -12.50
CA VAL A 213 22.21 3.37 -13.76
C VAL A 213 21.78 1.91 -13.85
N ILE A 214 22.70 0.97 -13.61
CA ILE A 214 22.40 -0.47 -13.63
C ILE A 214 21.33 -0.82 -12.58
N GLY A 215 21.46 -0.29 -11.36
CA GLY A 215 20.51 -0.50 -10.28
C GLY A 215 19.11 0.04 -10.60
N VAL A 216 19.02 1.24 -11.19
CA VAL A 216 17.75 1.82 -11.65
C VAL A 216 17.12 0.94 -12.73
N LEU A 217 17.90 0.50 -13.73
CA LEU A 217 17.40 -0.36 -14.80
C LEU A 217 16.88 -1.69 -14.25
N ILE A 218 17.65 -2.35 -13.38
CA ILE A 218 17.23 -3.59 -12.72
C ILE A 218 15.96 -3.35 -11.89
N GLY A 219 15.90 -2.25 -11.13
CA GLY A 219 14.73 -1.89 -10.33
C GLY A 219 13.46 -1.70 -11.17
N ILE A 220 13.57 -1.03 -12.32
CA ILE A 220 12.46 -0.86 -13.26
C ILE A 220 12.02 -2.21 -13.84
N ILE A 221 12.98 -3.04 -14.28
CA ILE A 221 12.68 -4.37 -14.84
C ILE A 221 11.98 -5.26 -13.81
N LEU A 222 12.48 -5.30 -12.58
CA LEU A 222 11.86 -6.06 -11.49
C LEU A 222 10.46 -5.53 -11.17
N SER A 223 10.28 -4.21 -11.11
CA SER A 223 8.98 -3.59 -10.84
C SER A 223 7.93 -3.90 -11.92
N LEU A 224 8.33 -3.93 -13.20
CA LEU A 224 7.46 -4.33 -14.31
C LEU A 224 7.18 -5.84 -14.29
N SER A 225 8.17 -6.65 -13.91
CA SER A 225 8.01 -8.10 -13.79
C SER A 225 6.96 -8.46 -12.75
N VAL A 226 6.90 -7.74 -11.63
CA VAL A 226 5.86 -7.92 -10.61
C VAL A 226 4.46 -7.72 -11.19
N THR A 227 4.25 -6.73 -12.06
CA THR A 227 2.94 -6.52 -12.73
C THR A 227 2.55 -7.67 -13.67
N LEU A 228 3.53 -8.39 -14.22
CA LEU A 228 3.28 -9.51 -15.12
C LEU A 228 2.91 -10.80 -14.37
N PHE A 229 3.49 -10.99 -13.18
CA PHE A 229 3.26 -12.20 -12.37
C PHE A 229 2.18 -12.01 -11.30
N THR A 230 1.71 -10.79 -11.06
CA THR A 230 0.70 -10.46 -10.05
C THR A 230 -0.30 -9.46 -10.60
N ASP A 231 -1.53 -9.45 -10.07
CA ASP A 231 -2.55 -8.45 -10.43
C ASP A 231 -2.29 -7.05 -9.82
N ILE A 232 -1.08 -6.81 -9.30
CA ILE A 232 -0.71 -5.56 -8.65
C ILE A 232 -0.12 -4.60 -9.69
N THR A 233 -0.80 -3.48 -9.91
CA THR A 233 -0.31 -2.41 -10.79
C THR A 233 0.78 -1.61 -10.10
N THR A 234 2.01 -1.69 -10.61
CA THR A 234 3.16 -0.95 -10.08
C THR A 234 3.27 0.41 -10.77
N PHE A 235 3.29 1.50 -10.00
CA PHE A 235 3.45 2.86 -10.52
C PHE A 235 4.82 3.43 -10.14
N ILE A 236 5.72 3.50 -11.13
CA ILE A 236 7.07 4.06 -10.94
C ILE A 236 7.00 5.57 -11.18
N ARG A 237 7.17 6.35 -10.11
CA ARG A 237 7.18 7.81 -10.20
C ARG A 237 8.56 8.30 -10.66
N PRO A 238 8.68 9.16 -11.70
CA PRO A 238 9.97 9.62 -12.20
C PRO A 238 10.86 10.24 -11.12
N TYR A 239 10.28 11.03 -10.21
CA TYR A 239 11.06 11.66 -9.14
C TYR A 239 11.70 10.63 -8.19
N SER A 240 11.07 9.46 -7.96
CA SER A 240 11.64 8.41 -7.12
C SER A 240 12.93 7.84 -7.72
N VAL A 241 12.97 7.72 -9.05
CA VAL A 241 14.17 7.29 -9.79
C VAL A 241 15.29 8.32 -9.63
N PHE A 242 14.99 9.60 -9.79
CA PHE A 242 15.96 10.67 -9.60
C PHE A 242 16.51 10.71 -8.17
N ILE A 243 15.66 10.54 -7.16
CA ILE A 243 16.09 10.50 -5.75
C ILE A 243 17.00 9.30 -5.51
N ALA A 244 16.63 8.11 -5.95
CA ALA A 244 17.42 6.90 -5.78
C ALA A 244 18.80 7.01 -6.46
N PHE A 245 18.82 7.51 -7.71
CA PHE A 245 20.07 7.72 -8.45
C PHE A 245 20.98 8.76 -7.76
N SER A 246 20.41 9.91 -7.36
CA SER A 246 21.17 10.96 -6.67
C SER A 246 21.77 10.45 -5.36
N PHE A 247 21.00 9.64 -4.61
CA PHE A 247 21.46 9.06 -3.36
C PHE A 247 22.62 8.07 -3.56
N SER A 248 22.58 7.26 -4.63
CA SER A 248 23.68 6.37 -5.01
C SER A 248 24.98 7.14 -5.27
N VAL A 249 24.91 8.25 -6.00
CA VAL A 249 26.08 9.12 -6.26
C VAL A 249 26.61 9.75 -4.98
N ILE A 250 25.73 10.27 -4.11
CA ILE A 250 26.13 10.88 -2.83
C ILE A 250 26.89 9.88 -1.95
N VAL A 251 26.41 8.65 -1.86
CA VAL A 251 27.08 7.59 -1.09
C VAL A 251 28.41 7.21 -1.70
N GLY A 252 28.47 7.07 -3.02
CA GLY A 252 29.71 6.88 -3.77
C GLY A 252 30.79 7.89 -3.45
N VAL A 253 30.43 9.17 -3.54
CA VAL A 253 31.33 10.28 -3.23
C VAL A 253 31.77 10.22 -1.76
N SER A 254 30.82 10.01 -0.85
CA SER A 254 31.09 10.01 0.60
C SER A 254 32.06 8.92 1.01
N PHE A 255 31.86 7.68 0.53
CA PHE A 255 32.73 6.55 0.84
C PHE A 255 34.03 6.52 0.02
N GLY A 256 34.06 7.13 -1.16
CA GLY A 256 35.27 7.31 -1.97
C GLY A 256 36.20 8.43 -1.48
N TYR A 257 35.66 9.41 -0.75
CA TYR A 257 36.41 10.57 -0.28
C TYR A 257 37.53 10.21 0.72
N LEU A 258 37.24 9.34 1.69
CA LEU A 258 38.22 8.94 2.71
C LEU A 258 39.46 8.24 2.11
N PRO A 259 39.34 7.20 1.26
CA PRO A 259 40.50 6.59 0.60
C PRO A 259 41.24 7.56 -0.32
N ALA A 260 40.52 8.41 -1.06
CA ALA A 260 41.13 9.43 -1.91
C ALA A 260 41.97 10.44 -1.10
N LYS A 261 41.48 10.83 0.08
CA LYS A 261 42.21 11.70 1.02
C LYS A 261 43.44 10.99 1.58
N ASN A 262 43.34 9.70 1.90
CA ASN A 262 44.47 8.91 2.37
C ASN A 262 45.56 8.81 1.28
N ALA A 263 45.17 8.51 0.03
CA ALA A 263 46.07 8.46 -1.12
C ALA A 263 46.81 9.79 -1.34
N ALA A 264 46.10 10.91 -1.29
CA ALA A 264 46.66 12.24 -1.49
C ALA A 264 47.65 12.66 -0.37
N ASN A 265 47.55 12.05 0.81
CA ASN A 265 48.40 12.34 1.96
C ASN A 265 49.64 11.42 2.08
N LEU A 266 49.81 10.45 1.18
CA LEU A 266 51.01 9.63 1.13
C LEU A 266 52.26 10.50 0.90
N LYS A 267 53.29 10.24 1.71
CA LYS A 267 54.59 10.92 1.60
C LYS A 267 55.38 10.29 0.45
N PRO A 268 55.90 11.08 -0.52
CA PRO A 268 56.55 10.53 -1.70
C PRO A 268 57.74 9.62 -1.38
N VAL A 269 58.51 9.98 -0.36
CA VAL A 269 59.68 9.22 0.12
C VAL A 269 59.29 7.83 0.64
N ASP A 270 58.18 7.74 1.38
CA ASP A 270 57.71 6.49 1.98
C ASP A 270 57.07 5.57 0.93
N SER A 271 56.36 6.15 -0.04
CA SER A 271 55.70 5.41 -1.13
C SER A 271 56.66 4.78 -2.16
N ILE A 272 57.90 5.25 -2.25
CA ILE A 272 58.91 4.73 -3.20
C ILE A 272 59.80 3.66 -2.54
N ARG A 273 59.94 3.68 -1.21
CA ARG A 273 60.67 2.66 -0.43
C ARG A 273 59.84 1.43 -0.06
N TYR A 274 58.54 1.44 -0.39
CA TYR A 274 57.63 0.35 -0.11
C TYR A 274 57.87 -0.82 -1.09
N GLU A 275 58.40 -1.94 -0.59
CA GLU A 275 58.21 -3.28 -1.15
C GLU A 275 57.05 -3.96 -0.42
#